data_AF-A0A957JNK4-F1
#
_entry.id   AF-A0A957JNK4-F1
#
_cell.length_a   1.000
_cell.length_b   1.000
_cell.length_c   1.000
_cell.angle_alpha   90.00
_cell.angle_beta   90.00
_cell.angle_gamma   90.00
#
_symmetry.space_group_name_H-M   'P 1'
#
loop_
_entity.id
_entity.type
_entity.pdbx_description
1 polymer ?
#
loop_
_entity_poly.entity_id
_entity_poly.type
_entity_poly.pdbx_seq_one_letter_code
_entity_poly.pdbx_strand_id
1 'polypeptide(L)' 'MSQQLTLTAVSHIPHIQPGDHLATLLIDALLRQEIVLQDGDVLVIAQKIVSKAEGRLFDLAEVVVSPRAQELAEQV' A
#
# COMPACT_ATOMS: atom_id res chain seq x y z
N MET A 1 -10.30 -26.82 21.92
CA MET A 1 -9.33 -26.32 20.94
C MET A 1 -9.39 -24.81 20.96
N SER A 2 -8.40 -24.12 21.51
CA SER A 2 -8.30 -22.66 21.38
C SER A 2 -7.68 -22.35 20.03
N GLN A 3 -8.36 -21.59 19.18
CA GLN A 3 -7.77 -21.05 17.97
C GLN A 3 -6.91 -19.83 18.33
N GLN A 4 -5.70 -19.76 17.78
CA GLN A 4 -4.77 -18.65 17.98
C GLN A 4 -4.66 -17.83 16.68
N LEU A 5 -4.67 -16.51 16.81
CA LEU A 5 -4.37 -15.57 15.73
C LEU A 5 -3.08 -14.83 16.07
N THR A 6 -2.13 -14.83 15.16
CA THR A 6 -0.90 -14.04 15.25
C THR A 6 -0.93 -12.95 14.19
N LEU A 7 -0.62 -11.71 14.57
CA LEU A 7 -0.48 -10.59 13.65
C LEU A 7 0.95 -10.06 13.75
N THR A 8 1.66 -10.07 12.64
CA THR A 8 3.06 -9.63 12.57
C THR A 8 3.16 -8.44 11.62
N ALA A 9 3.68 -7.32 12.11
CA ALA A 9 3.94 -6.16 11.27
C ALA A 9 5.20 -6.39 10.43
N VAL A 10 5.11 -6.15 9.12
CA VAL A 10 6.27 -6.19 8.22
C VAL A 10 6.91 -4.81 8.19
N SER A 11 8.06 -4.68 8.84
CA SER A 11 8.85 -3.43 8.86
C SER A 11 9.90 -3.36 7.72
N HIS A 12 10.70 -2.29 7.67
CA HIS A 12 11.79 -2.10 6.70
C HIS A 12 11.38 -2.12 5.22
N ILE A 13 10.12 -1.78 4.93
CA ILE A 13 9.64 -1.55 3.55
C ILE A 13 10.10 -0.14 3.12
N PRO A 14 10.78 0.01 1.96
CA PRO A 14 11.23 1.32 1.49
C PRO A 14 10.07 2.20 1.03
N HIS A 15 10.37 3.47 0.73
CA HIS A 15 9.41 4.36 0.09
C HIS A 15 9.09 3.90 -1.33
N ILE A 16 7.87 3.40 -1.53
CA ILE A 16 7.41 2.93 -2.84
C ILE A 16 7.31 4.06 -3.86
N GLN A 17 7.89 3.82 -5.02
CA GLN A 17 7.88 4.67 -6.21
C GLN A 17 7.06 4.03 -7.35
N PRO A 18 6.61 4.81 -8.34
CA PRO A 18 6.03 4.27 -9.57
C PRO A 18 6.97 3.29 -10.26
N GLY A 19 6.44 2.13 -10.65
CA GLY A 19 7.18 1.06 -11.32
C GLY A 19 7.88 0.07 -10.37
N ASP A 20 7.86 0.30 -9.06
CA ASP A 20 8.44 -0.64 -8.10
C ASP A 20 7.74 -2.02 -8.15
N HIS A 21 8.53 -3.09 -8.13
CA HIS A 21 8.03 -4.45 -8.06
C HIS A 21 7.70 -4.84 -6.62
N LEU A 22 6.47 -4.54 -6.18
CA LEU A 22 6.05 -4.70 -4.78
C LEU A 22 6.29 -6.08 -4.20
N ALA A 23 6.05 -7.15 -4.95
CA ALA A 23 6.24 -8.50 -4.45
C ALA A 23 7.70 -8.75 -4.04
N THR A 24 8.66 -8.26 -4.83
CA THR A 24 10.10 -8.40 -4.53
C THR A 24 10.45 -7.62 -3.26
N LEU A 25 9.98 -6.37 -3.16
CA LEU A 25 10.26 -5.53 -1.99
C LEU A 25 9.67 -6.11 -0.69
N LEU A 26 8.49 -6.72 -0.76
CA LEU A 26 7.85 -7.36 0.39
C LEU A 26 8.57 -8.65 0.79
N ILE A 27 8.98 -9.48 -0.17
CA ILE A 27 9.78 -10.69 0.10
C ILE A 27 11.10 -10.30 0.77
N ASP A 28 11.81 -9.30 0.25
CA ASP A 28 13.07 -8.84 0.85
C ASP A 28 12.87 -8.30 2.29
N ALA A 29 11.76 -7.62 2.55
CA ALA A 29 11.42 -7.13 3.89
C ALA A 29 11.12 -8.26 4.87
N LEU A 30 10.43 -9.32 4.43
CA LEU A 30 10.17 -10.54 5.21
C LEU A 30 11.47 -11.29 5.53
N LEU A 31 12.32 -11.49 4.52
CA LEU A 31 13.63 -12.16 4.68
C LEU A 31 14.54 -11.43 5.67
N ARG A 32 14.59 -10.09 5.60
CA ARG A 32 15.36 -9.27 6.55
C ARG A 32 14.88 -9.36 8.00
N GLN A 33 13.63 -9.76 8.22
CA GLN A 33 13.05 -9.97 9.55
C GLN A 33 13.00 -11.45 9.95
N GLU A 34 13.59 -12.33 9.14
CA GLU A 34 13.56 -13.78 9.34
C GLU A 34 12.13 -14.34 9.43
N ILE A 35 11.17 -13.66 8.78
CA ILE A 35 9.77 -14.11 8.70
C ILE A 35 9.65 -15.04 7.48
N VAL A 36 9.31 -16.30 7.74
CA VAL A 36 9.01 -17.30 6.71
C VAL A 36 7.51 -17.50 6.64
N LEU A 37 6.90 -17.18 5.50
CA LEU A 37 5.48 -17.43 5.25
C LEU A 37 5.19 -18.93 5.22
N GLN A 38 4.07 -19.32 5.81
CA GLN A 38 3.57 -20.69 5.82
C GLN A 38 2.29 -20.81 5.00
N ASP A 39 1.97 -22.03 4.58
CA ASP A 39 0.71 -22.31 3.90
C ASP A 39 -0.48 -21.90 4.78
N GLY A 40 -1.34 -21.05 4.23
CA GLY A 40 -2.49 -20.48 4.94
C GLY A 40 -2.27 -19.09 5.52
N ASP A 41 -1.04 -18.57 5.50
CA ASP A 41 -0.78 -17.18 5.90
C ASP A 41 -1.44 -16.19 4.93
N VAL A 42 -1.83 -15.03 5.47
CA VAL A 42 -2.42 -13.93 4.72
C VAL A 42 -1.52 -12.71 4.81
N LEU A 43 -1.05 -12.23 3.66
CA LEU A 43 -0.33 -10.96 3.57
C LEU A 43 -1.34 -9.82 3.36
N VAL A 44 -1.46 -8.95 4.36
CA VAL A 44 -2.35 -7.78 4.29
C VAL A 44 -1.55 -6.55 3.84
N ILE A 45 -1.96 -5.96 2.73
CA ILE A 45 -1.27 -4.81 2.12
C ILE A 45 -2.23 -3.63 2.06
N ALA A 46 -1.78 -2.46 2.54
CA ALA A 46 -2.54 -1.22 2.38
C ALA A 46 -2.58 -0.78 0.91
N GLN A 47 -3.74 -0.36 0.45
CA GLN A 47 -3.96 0.06 -0.95
C GLN A 47 -3.01 1.18 -1.42
N LYS A 48 -2.55 2.06 -0.53
CA LYS A 48 -1.70 3.20 -0.91
C LYS A 48 -0.39 2.78 -1.58
N ILE A 49 0.25 1.70 -1.12
CA ILE A 49 1.52 1.27 -1.71
C ILE A 49 1.31 0.63 -3.09
N VAL A 50 0.18 -0.06 -3.27
CA VAL A 50 -0.26 -0.59 -4.57
C VAL A 50 -0.47 0.55 -5.56
N SER A 51 -1.26 1.57 -5.17
CA SER A 51 -1.48 2.74 -6.02
C SER A 51 -0.19 3.49 -6.38
N LYS A 52 0.79 3.57 -5.48
CA LYS A 52 2.09 4.19 -5.80
C LYS A 52 2.87 3.39 -6.83
N ALA A 53 3.00 2.08 -6.63
CA ALA A 53 3.71 1.20 -7.56
C ALA A 53 3.07 1.20 -8.95
N GLU A 54 1.73 1.23 -9.01
CA GLU A 54 0.96 1.34 -10.26
C GLU A 54 1.01 2.74 -10.91
N GLY A 55 1.75 3.70 -10.34
CA GLY A 55 1.87 5.04 -10.90
C GLY A 55 0.58 5.87 -10.80
N ARG A 56 -0.31 5.56 -9.86
CA ARG A 56 -1.56 6.31 -9.61
C ARG A 56 -1.31 7.58 -8.79
N LEU A 57 -0.30 8.34 -9.20
CA LEU A 57 0.04 9.65 -8.67
C LEU A 57 -0.43 10.70 -9.68
N PHE A 58 -0.90 11.84 -9.17
CA PHE A 58 -1.33 12.95 -9.99
C PHE A 58 -0.98 14.25 -9.28
N ASP A 59 -0.46 15.23 -10.01
CA ASP A 59 -0.20 16.55 -9.45
C ASP A 59 -1.53 17.30 -9.33
N LEU A 60 -1.86 17.73 -8.12
CA LEU A 60 -3.09 18.48 -7.87
C LEU A 60 -3.15 19.78 -8.69
N ALA A 61 -1.99 20.38 -9.00
CA ALA A 61 -1.91 21.59 -9.81
C ALA A 61 -2.34 21.36 -11.29
N GLU A 62 -2.32 20.12 -11.76
CA GLU A 62 -2.76 19.74 -13.11
C GLU A 62 -4.26 19.41 -13.19
N VAL A 63 -4.98 19.42 -12.05
CA VAL A 63 -6.41 19.07 -12.01
C VAL A 63 -7.24 20.23 -12.57
N VAL A 64 -7.98 19.96 -13.65
CA VAL A 64 -9.00 20.89 -14.17
C VAL A 64 -10.27 20.77 -13.33
N VAL A 65 -10.59 21.83 -12.58
CA VAL A 65 -11.75 21.87 -11.68
C VAL A 65 -13.04 22.03 -12.50
N SER A 66 -13.98 21.11 -12.31
CA SER A 66 -15.32 21.24 -12.90
C SER A 66 -16.22 22.14 -12.06
N PRO A 67 -17.26 22.77 -12.65
CA PRO A 67 -18.21 23.58 -11.87
C PRO A 67 -18.80 22.80 -10.68
N ARG A 68 -19.12 21.52 -10.88
CA ARG A 68 -19.63 20.65 -9.82
C ARG A 68 -18.62 20.40 -8.69
N ALA A 69 -17.34 20.27 -9.02
CA ALA A 69 -16.29 20.11 -8.01
C ALA A 69 -16.11 21.39 -7.19
N GLN A 70 -16.28 22.55 -7.81
CA GLN A 70 -16.22 23.84 -7.12
C GLN A 70 -17.42 24.04 -6.16
N GLU A 71 -18.63 23.72 -6.60
CA GLU A 71 -19.81 23.71 -5.72
C GLU A 71 -19.64 22.77 -4.52
N LEU A 72 -19.05 21.60 -4.74
CA LEU A 72 -18.82 20.62 -3.68
C LEU A 72 -17.81 21.15 -2.65
N ALA A 73 -16.76 21.86 -3.09
CA ALA A 73 -15.73 22.39 -2.22
C ALA A 73 -16.26 23.43 -1.21
N GLU A 74 -17.35 24.12 -1.52
CA GLU A 74 -18.00 25.06 -0.59
C GLU A 74 -18.82 24.37 0.51
N GLN A 75 -19.06 23.05 0.40
CA GLN A 75 -19.92 22.27 1.31
C GLN A 75 -19.14 21.43 2.32
N VAL A 76 -17.81 21.34 2.20
CA VAL A 76 -16.93 20.46 3.00
C VAL A 76 -15.85 21.23 3.74
#